data_AF-A0A965FV90-F1
#
_entry.id   AF-A0A965FV90-F1
#
_cell.length_a   1.000
_cell.length_b   1.000
_cell.length_c   1.000
_cell.angle_alpha   90.00
_cell.angle_beta   90.00
_cell.angle_gamma   90.00
#
_symmetry.space_group_name_H-M   'P 1'
#
loop_
_entity.id
_entity.type
_entity.pdbx_description
1 polymer ?
#
loop_
_entity_poly.entity_id
_entity_poly.type
_entity_poly.pdbx_seq_one_letter_code
_entity_poly.pdbx_strand_id
1 'polypeptide(L)' 'APIFERMSSDEVQAIIADTRALAARLKINGTPTFVMDDQLLRGYAPIDVMRQLVDEKRG' A
#
# COMPACT_ATOMS: atom_id res chain seq x y z
N ALA A 1 -9.71 25.66 7.20
CA ALA A 1 -10.65 24.59 7.63
C ALA A 1 -9.87 23.55 8.41
N PRO A 2 -10.43 22.95 9.47
CA PRO A 2 -9.69 22.07 10.39
C PRO A 2 -8.92 20.91 9.72
N ILE A 3 -9.42 20.41 8.58
CA ILE A 3 -8.75 19.33 7.84
C ILE A 3 -7.40 19.73 7.24
N PHE A 4 -7.28 20.96 6.70
CA PHE A 4 -6.03 21.41 6.07
C PHE A 4 -4.93 21.63 7.12
N GLU A 5 -5.31 22.13 8.30
CA GLU A 5 -4.40 22.25 9.44
C GLU A 5 -3.89 20.87 9.89
N ARG A 6 -4.81 19.90 10.00
CA ARG A 6 -4.46 18.53 10.35
C ARG A 6 -3.54 17.86 9.33
N MET A 7 -3.80 18.05 8.03
CA MET A 7 -2.97 17.51 6.94
C MET A 7 -1.50 17.95 7.04
N SER A 8 -1.26 19.16 7.56
CA SER A 8 0.09 19.73 7.72
C SER A 8 0.69 19.50 9.11
N SER A 9 -0.02 18.84 10.03
CA SER A 9 0.47 18.58 11.39
C SER A 9 1.63 17.58 11.44
N ASP A 10 2.49 17.72 12.45
CA ASP A 10 3.67 16.86 12.66
C ASP A 10 3.31 15.38 12.76
N GLU A 11 2.18 15.05 13.38
CA GLU A 11 1.72 13.67 13.51
C GLU A 11 1.37 13.05 12.14
N VAL A 12 0.71 13.79 11.24
CA VAL A 12 0.44 13.30 9.88
C VAL A 12 1.75 13.10 9.11
N GLN A 13 2.71 14.01 9.28
CA GLN A 13 4.03 13.87 8.67
C GLN A 13 4.77 12.63 9.18
N ALA A 14 4.72 12.35 10.48
CA ALA A 14 5.29 11.15 11.08
C ALA A 14 4.68 9.85 10.49
N ILE A 15 3.35 9.79 10.40
CA ILE A 15 2.64 8.63 9.81
C ILE A 15 3.04 8.41 8.35
N ILE A 16 3.16 9.48 7.56
CA ILE A 16 3.62 9.41 6.16
C ILE A 16 5.07 8.90 6.10
N ALA A 17 5.95 9.39 6.97
CA ALA A 17 7.36 8.98 7.01
C ALA A 17 7.49 7.48 7.37
N ASP A 18 6.77 7.01 8.38
CA ASP A 18 6.77 5.60 8.80
C ASP A 18 6.25 4.68 7.69
N THR A 19 5.16 5.09 7.02
CA THR A 19 4.59 4.34 5.90
C THR A 19 5.58 4.24 4.73
N ARG A 20 6.29 5.33 4.40
CA ARG A 20 7.34 5.33 3.36
C ARG A 20 8.53 4.44 3.75
N ALA A 21 8.94 4.47 5.01
CA ALA A 21 10.00 3.60 5.51
C ALA A 21 9.63 2.12 5.40
N LEU A 22 8.38 1.76 5.74
CA LEU A 22 7.86 0.41 5.55
C LEU A 22 7.85 0.01 4.07
N ALA A 23 7.34 0.88 3.19
CA ALA A 23 7.33 0.63 1.75
C ALA A 23 8.75 0.39 1.19
N ALA A 24 9.75 1.15 1.64
CA ALA A 24 11.15 0.94 1.26
C ALA A 24 11.69 -0.42 1.71
N ARG A 25 11.39 -0.85 2.95
CA ARG A 25 11.77 -2.18 3.46
C ARG A 25 11.14 -3.31 2.64
N LEU A 26 9.89 -3.14 2.23
CA LEU A 26 9.15 -4.06 1.36
C LEU A 26 9.51 -3.94 -0.12
N LYS A 27 10.43 -3.03 -0.50
CA LYS A 27 10.84 -2.77 -1.89
C LYS A 27 9.65 -2.42 -2.81
N ILE A 28 8.69 -1.65 -2.29
CA ILE A 28 7.55 -1.11 -3.05
C ILE A 28 8.01 0.18 -3.74
N ASN A 29 8.36 0.07 -5.03
CA ASN A 29 8.99 1.15 -5.80
C ASN A 29 8.09 1.77 -6.89
N GLY A 30 6.80 1.40 -6.93
CA GLY A 30 5.90 1.87 -7.97
C GLY A 30 4.44 1.66 -7.63
N THR A 31 3.57 2.36 -8.37
CA THR A 31 2.11 2.33 -8.19
C THR A 31 1.42 1.86 -9.47
N PRO A 32 0.31 1.08 -9.37
CA PRO A 32 -0.19 0.44 -8.15
C PRO A 32 0.69 -0.74 -7.72
N THR A 33 0.73 -1.02 -6.43
CA THR A 33 1.27 -2.27 -5.86
C THR A 33 0.28 -2.76 -4.81
N PHE A 34 -0.04 -4.06 -4.84
CA PHE A 34 -0.94 -4.71 -3.89
C PHE A 34 -0.14 -5.68 -3.02
N VAL A 35 -0.37 -5.63 -1.70
CA VAL A 35 0.17 -6.59 -0.74
C VAL A 35 -0.89 -7.67 -0.54
N MET A 36 -0.59 -8.89 -0.95
CA MET A 36 -1.48 -10.06 -0.92
C MET A 36 -0.81 -11.16 -0.09
N ASP A 37 -1.02 -11.09 1.22
CA ASP A 37 -0.35 -11.95 2.21
C ASP A 37 1.18 -11.91 2.07
N ASP A 38 1.81 -13.02 1.66
CA ASP A 38 3.24 -13.15 1.42
C ASP A 38 3.70 -12.63 0.04
N GLN A 39 2.77 -12.21 -0.82
CA GLN A 39 3.04 -11.83 -2.21
C GLN A 39 2.81 -10.33 -2.46
N LEU A 40 3.74 -9.72 -3.20
CA LEU A 40 3.59 -8.37 -3.73
C LEU A 40 3.23 -8.43 -5.22
N LEU A 41 2.01 -8.02 -5.57
CA LEU A 41 1.60 -7.83 -6.94
C LEU A 41 1.93 -6.41 -7.38
N ARG A 42 2.82 -6.27 -8.37
CA ARG A 42 3.28 -4.99 -8.88
C ARG A 42 2.59 -4.66 -10.20
N GLY A 43 2.15 -3.41 -10.34
CA GLY A 43 1.41 -2.95 -11.50
C GLY A 43 -0.06 -3.33 -11.47
N TYR A 44 -0.79 -2.83 -12.45
CA TYR A 44 -2.19 -3.16 -12.64
C TYR A 44 -2.33 -4.63 -13.09
N ALA A 45 -3.34 -5.32 -12.56
CA ALA A 45 -3.77 -6.63 -13.03
C ALA A 45 -5.29 -6.62 -13.27
N PRO A 46 -5.78 -7.37 -14.27
CA PRO A 46 -7.22 -7.61 -14.45
C PRO A 46 -7.90 -8.21 -13.21
N ILE A 47 -9.18 -7.91 -13.02
CA ILE A 47 -9.93 -8.29 -11.80
C ILE A 47 -10.05 -9.80 -11.60
N ASP A 48 -10.10 -10.57 -12.69
CA ASP A 48 -10.08 -12.03 -12.71
C ASP A 48 -8.77 -12.59 -12.15
N VAL A 49 -7.62 -12.02 -12.56
CA VAL A 49 -6.30 -12.37 -11.99
C VAL A 49 -6.24 -12.03 -10.50
N MET A 50 -6.75 -10.85 -10.11
CA MET A 50 -6.80 -10.45 -8.70
C MET A 50 -7.62 -11.42 -7.85
N ARG A 51 -8.77 -11.88 -8.37
CA ARG A 51 -9.64 -12.84 -7.66
C ARG A 51 -8.96 -14.19 -7.49
N GLN A 52 -8.34 -14.70 -8.55
CA GLN A 52 -7.59 -15.96 -8.48
C GLN A 52 -6.50 -15.91 -7.40
N LEU A 53 -5.71 -14.84 -7.35
CA LEU A 53 -4.69 -14.66 -6.32
C LEU A 53 -5.29 -14.65 -4.91
N VAL A 54 -6.44 -13.99 -4.71
CA VAL A 54 -7.12 -13.98 -3.41
C VAL A 54 -7.61 -15.38 -3.02
N ASP A 55 -8.18 -16.12 -3.96
CA ASP A 55 -8.66 -17.50 -3.71
C ASP A 55 -7.48 -18.43 -3.36
N GLU A 56 -6.35 -18.31 -4.05
CA GLU A 56 -5.11 -19.04 -3.76
C GLU A 56 -4.56 -18.75 -2.36
N LYS A 57 -4.69 -17.51 -1.84
CA LYS A 57 -4.24 -17.16 -0.48
C LYS A 57 -5.23 -17.53 0.63
N ARG A 58 -6.50 -17.79 0.28
CA ARG A 58 -7.57 -18.12 1.24
C ARG A 58 -7.80 -19.62 1.41
N GLY A 59 -7.44 -20.43 0.41
CA GLY A 59 -7.47 -21.89 0.47
C GLY A 59 -6.33 -22.46 1.29
#